data_AF-I3T3G5-F1
#
_entry.id   AF-I3T3G5-F1
#
_cell.length_a   1.000
_cell.length_b   1.000
_cell.length_c   1.000
_cell.angle_alpha   90.00
_cell.angle_beta   90.00
_cell.angle_gamma   90.00
#
_symmetry.space_group_name_H-M   'P 1'
#
loop_
_entity.id
_entity.type
_entity.pdbx_description
1 polymer ?
#
loop_
_entity_poly.entity_id
_entity_poly.type
_entity_poly.pdbx_seq_one_letter_code
_entity_poly.pdbx_strand_id
1 'polypeptide(L)'
;MQIVTIVLCYSCIAPLIIPFGALYFGLGWLVLRNQALKVYVPRYESYGRMWPHINNRILASMVLYQVTMFGYFGVQQFVYAPLLIPLPILTVLFGFICSKKFYPSFQHQALEVAASEVKEVPNMELIYRSFIPLSLSFEKIDDDQFEGARFEVSRQTSFV
;
A
#
# COMPACT_ATOMS: atom_id res chain seq x y z
N MET A 1 -2.59 6.04 9.04
CA MET A 1 -3.34 5.17 9.99
C MET A 1 -4.00 5.97 11.10
N GLN A 2 -3.32 6.93 11.73
CA GLN A 2 -3.91 7.74 12.81
C GLN A 2 -5.24 8.41 12.43
N ILE A 3 -5.35 9.04 11.25
CA ILE A 3 -6.61 9.65 10.80
C ILE A 3 -7.75 8.63 10.73
N VAL A 4 -7.48 7.42 10.22
CA VAL A 4 -8.49 6.33 10.20
C VAL A 4 -8.93 6.02 11.62
N THR A 5 -7.99 5.81 12.55
CA THR A 5 -8.31 5.52 13.96
C THR A 5 -9.12 6.64 14.62
N ILE A 6 -8.77 7.90 14.38
CA ILE A 6 -9.48 9.06 14.96
C ILE A 6 -10.90 9.13 14.42
N VAL A 7 -11.08 9.08 13.09
CA VAL A 7 -12.40 9.14 12.46
C VAL A 7 -13.28 8.00 12.95
N LEU A 8 -12.72 6.79 13.05
CA LEU A 8 -13.45 5.59 13.49
C LEU A 8 -13.82 5.69 14.98
N CYS A 9 -12.86 5.98 15.88
CA CYS A 9 -13.12 6.09 17.32
C CYS A 9 -14.07 7.24 17.70
N TYR A 10 -13.96 8.41 17.05
CA TYR A 10 -14.81 9.56 17.38
C TYR A 10 -16.16 9.54 16.67
N SER A 11 -16.37 8.68 15.66
CA SER A 11 -17.64 8.58 14.93
C SER A 11 -18.85 8.28 15.83
N CYS A 12 -18.66 7.49 16.90
CA CYS A 12 -19.73 7.16 17.84
C CYS A 12 -20.04 8.28 18.84
N ILE A 13 -19.09 9.19 19.09
CA ILE A 13 -19.25 10.29 20.03
C ILE A 13 -19.79 11.53 19.30
N ALA A 14 -19.18 11.86 18.16
CA ALA A 14 -19.50 13.05 17.36
C ALA A 14 -19.62 12.66 15.88
N PRO A 15 -20.81 12.32 15.37
CA PRO A 15 -20.99 11.81 14.00
C PRO A 15 -20.60 12.83 12.92
N LEU A 16 -20.54 14.12 13.28
CA LEU A 16 -20.10 15.19 12.39
C LEU A 16 -18.66 15.00 11.89
N ILE A 17 -17.81 14.20 12.56
CA ILE A 17 -16.44 13.93 12.08
C ILE A 17 -16.41 13.08 10.79
N ILE A 18 -17.45 12.29 10.52
CA ILE A 18 -17.51 11.41 9.34
C ILE A 18 -17.44 12.19 8.02
N PRO A 19 -18.28 13.22 7.75
CA PRO A 19 -18.20 13.96 6.50
C PRO A 19 -16.83 14.66 6.32
N PHE A 20 -16.22 15.18 7.40
CA PHE A 20 -14.88 15.75 7.33
C PHE A 20 -13.81 14.69 7.02
N GLY A 21 -13.90 13.51 7.64
CA GLY A 21 -13.03 12.37 7.34
C GLY A 21 -13.18 11.88 5.90
N ALA A 22 -14.41 11.78 5.41
CA ALA A 22 -14.71 11.41 4.03
C ALA A 22 -14.13 12.43 3.03
N LEU A 23 -14.26 13.73 3.33
CA LEU A 23 -13.66 14.79 2.52
C LEU A 23 -12.13 14.68 2.49
N TYR A 24 -11.50 14.41 3.64
CA TYR A 24 -10.05 14.20 3.73
C TYR A 24 -9.59 13.04 2.83
N PHE A 25 -10.25 11.88 2.91
CA PHE A 25 -9.89 10.74 2.07
C PHE A 25 -10.25 10.96 0.60
N GLY A 26 -11.33 11.67 0.30
CA GLY A 26 -11.75 11.99 -1.07
C GLY A 26 -10.76 12.90 -1.79
N LEU A 27 -10.36 14.00 -1.14
CA LEU A 27 -9.33 14.90 -1.67
C LEU A 27 -7.97 14.21 -1.75
N GLY A 28 -7.60 13.44 -0.71
CA GLY A 28 -6.38 12.66 -0.68
C GLY A 28 -6.30 11.64 -1.83
N TRP A 29 -7.41 10.96 -2.14
CA TRP A 29 -7.49 10.05 -3.28
C TRP A 29 -7.26 10.77 -4.61
N LEU A 30 -7.91 11.92 -4.83
CA LEU A 30 -7.76 12.69 -6.06
C LEU A 30 -6.31 13.16 -6.27
N VAL A 31 -5.70 13.73 -5.22
CA VAL A 31 -4.32 14.22 -5.28
C VAL A 31 -3.35 13.06 -5.46
N LEU A 32 -3.46 12.01 -4.65
CA LEU A 32 -2.54 10.87 -4.69
C LEU A 32 -2.63 10.13 -6.02
N ARG A 33 -3.83 9.99 -6.60
CA ARG A 33 -4.00 9.39 -7.93
C ARG A 33 -3.28 10.19 -9.01
N ASN A 34 -3.40 11.52 -8.99
CA ASN A 34 -2.72 12.38 -9.95
C ASN A 34 -1.19 12.31 -9.78
N GLN A 35 -0.70 12.31 -8.55
CA GLN A 35 0.74 12.20 -8.27
C GLN A 35 1.30 10.82 -8.66
N ALA A 36 0.55 9.75 -8.39
CA ALA A 36 0.95 8.39 -8.76
C ALA A 36 1.06 8.19 -10.28
N LEU A 37 0.26 8.92 -11.07
CA LEU A 37 0.29 8.82 -12.54
C LEU A 37 1.33 9.75 -13.19
N LYS A 38 1.60 10.92 -12.60
CA LYS A 38 2.38 11.97 -13.27
C LYS A 38 3.76 12.23 -12.65
N VAL A 39 3.99 11.86 -11.41
CA VAL A 39 5.16 12.32 -10.64
C VAL A 39 5.93 11.17 -10.01
N TYR A 40 5.24 10.26 -9.32
CA TYR A 40 5.91 9.20 -8.58
C TYR A 40 6.29 8.02 -9.48
N VAL A 41 7.59 7.76 -9.58
CA VAL A 41 8.13 6.54 -10.18
C VAL A 41 8.46 5.55 -9.05
N PRO A 42 7.82 4.35 -9.02
CA PRO A 42 8.11 3.35 -8.01
C PRO A 42 9.54 2.84 -8.17
N ARG A 43 10.33 2.88 -7.10
CA ARG A 43 11.70 2.33 -7.08
C ARG A 43 11.74 0.82 -6.84
N TYR A 44 10.67 0.28 -6.26
CA TYR A 44 10.60 -1.12 -5.83
C TYR A 44 9.22 -1.68 -6.14
N GLU A 45 9.18 -2.83 -6.81
CA GLU A 45 7.95 -3.59 -7.05
C GLU A 45 7.74 -4.57 -5.89
N SER A 46 6.86 -4.20 -4.95
CA SER A 46 6.60 -4.99 -3.74
C SER A 46 5.40 -5.94 -3.87
N TYR A 47 4.70 -5.97 -5.01
CA TYR A 47 3.53 -6.80 -5.29
C TYR A 47 2.46 -6.81 -4.18
N GLY A 48 2.25 -5.66 -3.52
CA GLY A 48 1.23 -5.54 -2.47
C GLY A 48 1.57 -6.18 -1.12
N ARG A 49 2.84 -6.53 -0.86
CA ARG A 49 3.30 -7.11 0.42
C ARG A 49 2.99 -6.23 1.66
N MET A 50 2.74 -4.94 1.45
CA MET A 50 2.29 -3.99 2.48
C MET A 50 0.83 -4.22 2.92
N TRP A 51 -0.01 -4.86 2.10
CA TRP A 51 -1.45 -4.99 2.33
C TRP A 51 -1.82 -5.74 3.63
N PRO A 52 -1.24 -6.91 3.95
CA PRO A 52 -1.46 -7.58 5.23
C PRO A 52 -1.15 -6.69 6.44
N HIS A 53 -0.11 -5.86 6.35
CA HIS A 53 0.23 -4.92 7.42
C HIS A 53 -0.81 -3.82 7.57
N ILE A 54 -1.32 -3.27 6.46
CA ILE A 54 -2.39 -2.27 6.46
C ILE A 54 -3.69 -2.86 7.03
N ASN A 55 -4.09 -4.04 6.57
CA ASN A 55 -5.29 -4.73 7.04
C ASN A 55 -5.24 -4.99 8.56
N ASN A 56 -4.11 -5.47 9.08
CA ASN A 56 -3.95 -5.69 10.51
C ASN A 56 -4.09 -4.39 11.33
N ARG A 57 -3.58 -3.27 10.82
CA ARG A 57 -3.71 -1.96 11.48
C ARG A 57 -5.15 -1.44 11.45
N ILE A 58 -5.88 -1.67 10.35
CA ILE A 58 -7.30 -1.32 10.25
C ILE A 58 -8.13 -2.17 11.23
N LEU A 59 -7.89 -3.48 11.30
CA LEU A 59 -8.53 -4.37 12.27
C LEU A 59 -8.27 -3.93 13.71
N ALA A 60 -7.02 -3.59 14.04
CA ALA A 60 -6.68 -3.07 15.37
C ALA A 60 -7.43 -1.75 15.68
N SER A 61 -7.58 -0.86 14.71
CA SER A 61 -8.37 0.37 14.88
C SER A 61 -9.86 0.09 15.06
N MET A 62 -10.40 -0.96 14.43
CA MET A 62 -11.79 -1.37 14.59
C MET A 62 -12.06 -1.97 15.97
N VAL A 63 -11.12 -2.77 16.50
CA VAL A 63 -11.20 -3.26 17.88
C VAL A 63 -11.15 -2.09 18.88
N LEU A 64 -10.24 -1.14 18.67
CA LEU A 64 -10.17 0.08 19.50
C LEU A 64 -11.50 0.85 19.50
N TYR A 65 -12.12 1.04 18.33
CA TYR A 65 -13.44 1.66 18.23
C TYR A 65 -14.50 0.92 19.02
N GLN A 66 -14.55 -0.41 18.95
CA GLN A 66 -15.52 -1.21 19.70
C GLN A 66 -15.32 -1.07 21.21
N VAL A 67 -14.07 -1.01 21.68
CA VAL A 67 -13.73 -0.76 23.09
C VAL A 67 -14.14 0.66 23.50
N THR A 68 -13.84 1.68 22.70
CA THR A 68 -14.25 3.08 22.97
C THR A 68 -15.78 3.21 23.01
N MET A 69 -16.47 2.56 22.06
CA MET A 69 -17.93 2.54 22.00
C MET A 69 -18.54 1.87 23.23
N PHE A 70 -17.99 0.74 23.67
CA PHE A 70 -18.41 0.08 24.91
C PHE A 70 -18.19 1.00 26.13
N GLY A 71 -17.03 1.65 26.22
CA GLY A 71 -16.74 2.61 27.29
C GLY A 71 -17.72 3.79 27.31
N TYR A 72 -18.03 4.36 26.15
CA TYR A 72 -18.97 5.48 26.04
C TYR A 72 -20.39 5.09 26.48
N PHE A 73 -20.92 3.96 26.01
CA PHE A 73 -22.24 3.49 26.42
C PHE A 73 -22.29 3.02 27.88
N GLY A 74 -21.17 2.56 28.44
CA GLY A 74 -21.04 2.24 29.87
C GLY A 74 -21.20 3.47 30.76
N VAL A 75 -20.61 4.62 30.37
CA VAL A 75 -20.80 5.89 31.08
C VAL A 75 -22.25 6.37 30.98
N GLN A 76 -22.90 6.16 29.83
CA GLN A 76 -24.31 6.51 29.62
C GLN A 76 -25.30 5.54 30.30
N GLN A 77 -24.83 4.55 31.06
CA GLN A 77 -25.66 3.54 31.77
C GLN A 77 -26.70 2.86 30.86
N PHE A 78 -26.32 2.56 29.63
CA PHE A 78 -27.25 1.99 28.64
C PHE A 78 -27.50 0.50 28.93
N VAL A 79 -28.77 0.10 29.08
CA VAL A 79 -29.17 -1.28 29.43
C VAL A 79 -28.68 -2.32 28.41
N TYR A 80 -28.56 -1.94 27.14
CA TYR A 80 -28.10 -2.83 26.07
C TYR A 80 -26.59 -2.80 25.83
N ALA A 81 -25.79 -2.11 26.66
CA ALA A 81 -24.33 -2.09 26.54
C ALA A 81 -23.68 -3.50 26.52
N PRO A 82 -24.18 -4.52 27.26
CA PRO A 82 -23.61 -5.88 27.19
C PRO A 82 -23.74 -6.54 25.81
N LEU A 83 -24.69 -6.11 24.97
CA LEU A 83 -24.85 -6.63 23.59
C LEU A 83 -23.63 -6.30 22.71
N LEU A 84 -22.81 -5.34 23.12
CA LEU A 84 -21.61 -4.92 22.38
C LEU A 84 -20.38 -5.78 22.68
N ILE A 85 -20.40 -6.61 23.73
CA ILE A 85 -19.30 -7.51 24.11
C ILE A 85 -18.98 -8.59 23.05
N PRO A 86 -19.93 -9.23 22.35
CA PRO A 86 -19.60 -10.18 21.29
C PRO A 86 -18.94 -9.56 20.06
N LEU A 87 -19.11 -8.26 19.81
CA LEU A 87 -18.54 -7.59 18.63
C LEU A 87 -17.00 -7.63 18.55
N PRO A 88 -16.22 -7.29 19.60
CA PRO A 88 -14.76 -7.41 19.58
C PRO A 88 -14.28 -8.86 19.43
N ILE A 89 -15.05 -9.83 19.92
CA ILE A 89 -14.71 -11.25 19.76
C ILE A 89 -14.85 -11.65 18.28
N LEU A 90 -15.96 -11.25 17.64
CA LEU A 90 -16.20 -11.51 16.22
C LEU A 90 -15.16 -10.84 15.32
N THR A 91 -14.73 -9.61 15.61
CA THR A 91 -13.72 -8.92 14.80
C THR A 91 -12.34 -9.55 14.93
N VAL A 92 -11.94 -9.99 16.12
CA VAL A 92 -10.69 -10.73 16.32
C VAL A 92 -10.74 -12.08 15.60
N LEU A 93 -11.87 -12.81 15.69
CA LEU A 93 -12.05 -14.07 14.97
C LEU A 93 -11.97 -13.88 13.46
N PHE A 94 -12.62 -12.83 12.93
CA PHE A 94 -12.53 -12.45 11.53
C PHE A 94 -11.08 -12.15 11.12
N GLY A 95 -10.35 -11.38 11.94
CA GLY A 95 -8.94 -11.09 11.70
C GLY A 95 -8.06 -12.35 11.66
N PHE A 96 -8.34 -13.32 12.53
CA PHE A 96 -7.65 -14.61 12.54
C PHE A 96 -7.94 -15.44 11.29
N ILE A 97 -9.21 -15.53 10.88
CA ILE A 97 -9.62 -16.23 9.65
C ILE A 97 -8.96 -15.57 8.43
N CYS A 98 -8.97 -14.25 8.35
CA CYS A 98 -8.33 -13.52 7.26
C CYS A 98 -6.83 -13.75 7.22
N SER A 99 -6.16 -13.75 8.37
CA SER A 99 -4.73 -13.99 8.47
C SER A 99 -4.37 -15.43 8.05
N LYS A 100 -5.14 -16.43 8.50
CA LYS A 100 -4.93 -17.83 8.12
C LYS A 100 -5.17 -18.09 6.64
N LYS A 101 -6.21 -17.48 6.05
CA LYS A 101 -6.64 -17.78 4.69
C LYS A 101 -5.92 -16.96 3.62
N PHE A 102 -5.72 -15.65 3.85
CA PHE A 102 -5.26 -14.74 2.80
C PHE A 102 -3.79 -14.32 2.94
N TYR A 103 -3.23 -14.23 4.15
CA TYR A 103 -1.85 -13.74 4.31
C TYR A 103 -0.79 -14.64 3.67
N PRO A 104 -0.92 -15.99 3.66
CA PRO A 104 0.04 -16.84 2.96
C PRO A 104 0.21 -16.48 1.48
N SER A 105 -0.88 -16.11 0.81
CA SER A 105 -0.86 -15.69 -0.60
C SER A 105 -0.09 -14.39 -0.87
N PHE A 106 0.06 -13.52 0.13
CA PHE A 106 0.85 -12.29 0.01
C PHE A 106 2.32 -12.49 0.40
N GLN A 107 2.63 -13.56 1.12
CA GLN A 107 4.00 -13.88 1.55
C GLN A 107 4.72 -14.78 0.56
N HIS A 108 3.98 -15.69 -0.08
CA HIS A 108 4.50 -16.69 -0.99
C HIS A 108 3.76 -16.65 -2.31
N GLN A 109 4.50 -16.69 -3.41
CA GLN A 109 3.93 -16.79 -4.76
C GLN A 109 3.43 -18.21 -5.01
N ALA A 110 2.27 -18.33 -5.66
CA ALA A 110 1.69 -19.63 -6.01
C ALA A 110 2.55 -20.35 -7.07
N LEU A 111 2.81 -21.64 -6.84
CA LEU A 111 3.62 -22.46 -7.75
C LEU A 111 2.99 -22.59 -9.14
N GLU A 112 1.66 -22.66 -9.21
CA GLU A 112 0.90 -22.69 -10.47
C GLU A 112 1.21 -21.47 -11.36
N VAL A 113 1.28 -20.28 -10.75
CA VAL A 113 1.62 -19.03 -11.46
C VAL A 113 3.10 -18.99 -11.84
N ALA A 114 3.97 -19.64 -11.06
CA ALA A 114 5.38 -19.75 -11.40
C ALA A 114 5.65 -20.79 -12.52
N ALA A 115 4.80 -21.82 -12.63
CA ALA A 115 4.92 -22.89 -13.60
C ALA A 115 4.21 -22.61 -14.93
N SER A 116 3.33 -21.60 -14.99
CA SER A 116 2.70 -21.16 -16.23
C SER A 116 3.73 -20.69 -17.27
N GLU A 117 3.43 -20.87 -18.56
CA GLU A 117 4.37 -20.53 -19.63
C GLU A 117 4.83 -19.06 -19.51
N VAL A 118 6.15 -18.91 -19.43
CA VAL A 118 6.76 -17.59 -19.33
C VAL A 118 6.63 -16.90 -20.68
N LYS A 119 6.02 -15.72 -20.70
CA LYS A 119 5.79 -14.93 -21.92
C LYS A 119 7.09 -14.53 -22.62
N GLU A 120 8.18 -14.39 -21.87
CA GLU A 120 9.50 -14.00 -22.36
C GLU A 120 10.58 -14.92 -21.78
N VAL A 121 11.44 -15.46 -22.63
CA VAL A 121 12.58 -16.27 -22.18
C VAL A 121 13.59 -15.39 -21.44
N PRO A 122 13.95 -15.73 -20.19
CA PRO A 122 14.85 -14.89 -19.40
C PRO A 122 16.28 -14.94 -19.95
N ASN A 123 16.88 -13.76 -20.17
CA ASN A 123 18.29 -13.65 -20.52
C ASN A 123 19.16 -13.87 -19.27
N MET A 124 19.91 -14.96 -19.24
CA MET A 124 20.75 -15.36 -18.10
C MET A 124 21.87 -14.35 -17.78
N GLU A 125 22.40 -13.64 -18.78
CA GLU A 125 23.45 -12.65 -18.56
C GLU A 125 22.92 -11.42 -17.81
N LEU A 126 21.69 -11.00 -18.13
CA LEU A 126 21.03 -9.87 -17.46
C LEU A 126 20.76 -10.19 -15.99
N ILE A 127 20.33 -11.42 -15.69
CA ILE A 127 20.14 -11.91 -14.31
C ILE A 127 21.46 -11.82 -13.55
N TYR A 128 22.56 -12.38 -14.10
CA TYR A 128 23.87 -12.33 -13.45
C TYR A 128 24.32 -10.90 -13.15
N ARG A 129 24.24 -10.00 -14.14
CA ARG A 129 24.64 -8.59 -13.97
C ARG A 129 23.82 -7.86 -12.91
N SER A 130 22.54 -8.16 -12.76
CA SER A 130 21.67 -7.46 -11.79
C SER A 130 22.06 -7.67 -10.32
N PHE A 131 22.80 -8.73 -9.99
CA PHE A 131 23.28 -8.99 -8.63
C PHE A 131 24.71 -8.49 -8.37
N ILE A 132 25.40 -7.92 -9.38
CA ILE A 132 26.74 -7.36 -9.21
C ILE A 132 26.60 -5.98 -8.57
N PRO A 133 27.29 -5.71 -7.44
CA PRO A 133 27.27 -4.38 -6.85
C PRO A 133 27.89 -3.36 -7.80
N LEU A 134 27.38 -2.13 -7.79
CA LEU A 134 27.77 -1.07 -8.74
C LEU A 134 29.29 -0.84 -8.82
N SER A 135 30.04 -1.12 -7.74
CA SER A 135 31.50 -1.01 -7.67
C SER A 135 32.29 -2.07 -8.47
N LEU A 136 31.67 -3.20 -8.80
CA LEU A 136 32.24 -4.28 -9.62
C LEU A 136 31.58 -4.36 -11.01
N SER A 137 30.55 -3.57 -11.27
CA SER A 137 29.96 -3.46 -12.60
C SER A 137 30.99 -2.79 -13.50
N PHE A 138 31.61 -3.58 -14.38
CA PHE A 138 32.50 -3.06 -15.42
C PHE A 138 31.64 -2.43 -16.52
N GLU A 139 30.89 -1.40 -16.18
CA GLU A 139 30.39 -0.47 -17.17
C GLU A 139 31.65 0.26 -17.65
N LYS A 140 32.18 -0.17 -18.81
CA LYS A 140 32.84 0.79 -19.68
C LYS A 140 31.89 1.98 -19.72
N ILE A 141 32.38 3.14 -19.32
CA ILE A 141 31.76 4.41 -19.67
C ILE A 141 31.77 4.39 -21.20
N ASP A 142 30.71 3.85 -21.80
CA ASP A 142 30.46 3.98 -23.22
C ASP A 142 29.99 5.43 -23.37
N ASP A 143 30.96 6.30 -23.65
CA ASP A 143 30.84 7.73 -23.99
C ASP A 143 29.92 7.98 -25.22
N ASP A 144 29.24 6.96 -25.75
CA ASP A 144 28.48 7.02 -27.00
C ASP A 144 27.04 7.54 -26.82
N GLN A 145 26.50 7.58 -25.60
CA GLN A 145 25.13 8.07 -25.37
C GLN A 145 25.05 9.56 -25.01
N PHE A 146 26.17 10.21 -24.69
CA PHE A 146 26.24 11.67 -24.52
C PHE A 146 26.41 12.42 -25.85
N GLU A 147 26.84 11.74 -26.93
CA GLU A 147 26.96 12.33 -28.26
C GLU A 147 25.60 12.49 -28.98
N GLY A 148 24.63 11.60 -28.74
CA GLY A 148 23.30 11.65 -29.37
C GLY A 148 22.49 12.91 -29.02
N ALA A 149 22.57 13.37 -27.77
CA ALA A 149 21.91 14.60 -27.34
C ALA A 149 22.58 15.87 -27.91
N ARG A 150 23.88 15.81 -28.21
CA ARG A 150 24.63 16.93 -28.80
C ARG A 150 24.37 17.09 -30.30
N PHE A 151 24.15 15.97 -31.01
CA PHE A 151 23.79 15.99 -32.43
C PHE A 151 22.38 16.55 -32.68
N GLU A 152 21.37 16.21 -31.87
CA GLU A 152 20.02 16.78 -32.02
C GLU A 152 19.98 18.28 -31.72
N VAL A 153 20.69 18.74 -30.68
CA VAL A 153 20.77 20.17 -30.33
C VAL A 153 21.56 20.96 -31.39
N SER A 154 22.64 20.40 -31.97
CA SER A 154 23.39 21.07 -33.04
C SER A 154 22.61 21.14 -34.36
N ARG A 155 21.81 20.12 -34.68
CA ARG A 155 21.00 20.08 -35.92
C ARG A 155 19.83 21.06 -35.89
N GLN A 156 19.29 21.34 -34.70
CA GLN A 156 18.25 22.36 -34.49
C GLN A 156 18.78 23.80 -34.50
N THR A 157 20.07 24.03 -34.21
CA THR A 157 20.66 25.40 -34.21
C THR A 157 21.32 25.81 -35.53
N SER A 158 21.42 24.90 -36.51
CA SER A 158 22.06 25.17 -37.81
C SER A 158 21.09 25.36 -38.98
N PHE A 159 19.78 25.32 -38.77
CA PHE A 159 18.79 25.68 -39.79
C PHE A 159 17.74 26.63 -39.22
N VAL A 160 17.94 27.91 -39.53
CA VAL A 160 17.06 29.10 -39.33
C VAL A 160 17.06 29.71 -37.94
#